data_AF-A0A3M0CQW8-F1
#
_entry.id   AF-A0A3M0CQW8-F1
#
_cell.length_a   1.000
_cell.length_b   1.000
_cell.length_c   1.000
_cell.angle_alpha   90.00
_cell.angle_beta   90.00
_cell.angle_gamma   90.00
#
_symmetry.space_group_name_H-M   'P 1'
#
loop_
_entity.id
_entity.type
_entity.pdbx_description
1 polymer ?
#
loop_
_entity_poly.entity_id
_entity_poly.type
_entity_poly.pdbx_seq_one_letter_code
_entity_poly.pdbx_strand_id
1 'polypeptide(L)'
;MPINRSRIGGIVNPTMRAISTRLGVAARPVSLRIAGGAFYARTKINWPPDPAVITLSEESLNDRPVLAHELTHCLVPTRSLFLAEGFATLIGAEFRGDCSDFFFDCTDVDDAVRAYRPQLPPLREMAAETPDSRFYFDVARSHMLDVRLAYVAAASFVRWWMTQTPDLASRVADKDCAPAPVLMDTVFKQPVGKIEDRWLSSLARPAGAGMPC
;
A
#
# COMPACT_ATOMS: atom_id res chain seq x y z
N MET A 1 3.30 14.53 28.28
CA MET A 1 4.71 14.89 28.00
C MET A 1 4.75 15.80 26.77
N PRO A 2 5.63 16.81 26.70
CA PRO A 2 5.78 17.64 25.50
C PRO A 2 6.35 16.81 24.34
N ILE A 3 5.75 16.94 23.16
CA ILE A 3 6.18 16.25 21.94
C ILE A 3 7.51 16.83 21.46
N ASN A 4 8.57 16.02 21.42
CA ASN A 4 9.88 16.44 20.91
C ASN A 4 9.87 16.51 19.37
N ARG A 5 9.58 17.69 18.83
CA ARG A 5 9.47 17.94 17.37
C ARG A 5 10.76 17.61 16.61
N SER A 6 11.93 17.82 17.22
CA SER A 6 13.21 17.49 16.58
C SER A 6 13.39 15.98 16.39
N ARG A 7 12.98 15.19 17.38
CA ARG A 7 12.96 13.71 17.29
C ARG A 7 12.02 13.23 16.19
N ILE A 8 10.81 13.79 16.13
CA ILE A 8 9.83 13.43 15.09
C ILE A 8 10.37 13.73 13.68
N GLY A 9 10.93 14.92 13.47
CA GLY A 9 11.54 15.29 12.20
C GLY A 9 12.68 14.35 11.80
N GLY A 10 13.46 13.87 12.78
CA GLY A 10 14.53 12.88 12.58
C GLY A 10 14.05 11.48 12.17
N ILE A 11 12.78 11.14 12.38
CA ILE A 11 12.18 9.86 11.98
C ILE A 11 11.40 10.02 10.66
N VAL A 12 10.52 11.01 10.59
CA VAL A 12 9.61 11.19 9.45
C VAL A 12 10.34 11.60 8.19
N ASN A 13 11.31 12.53 8.26
CA ASN A 13 11.96 13.06 7.06
C ASN A 13 12.82 12.02 6.32
N PRO A 14 13.63 11.18 7.00
CA PRO A 14 14.34 10.09 6.33
C PRO A 14 13.40 9.06 5.71
N THR A 15 12.33 8.66 6.42
CA THR A 15 11.33 7.71 5.91
C THR A 15 10.65 8.28 4.66
N MET A 16 10.16 9.53 4.72
CA MET A 16 9.54 10.20 3.58
C MET A 16 10.48 10.26 2.36
N ARG A 17 11.76 10.56 2.58
CA ARG A 17 12.77 10.60 1.51
C ARG A 17 12.96 9.24 0.87
N ALA A 18 13.11 8.19 1.67
CA ALA A 18 13.28 6.83 1.17
C ALA A 18 12.07 6.39 0.32
N ILE A 19 10.83 6.66 0.77
CA ILE A 19 9.61 6.35 0.00
C ILE A 19 9.56 7.16 -1.30
N SER A 20 9.81 8.47 -1.21
CA SER A 20 9.80 9.39 -2.37
C SER A 20 10.79 8.94 -3.45
N THR A 21 12.01 8.57 -3.04
CA THR A 21 13.03 8.01 -3.94
C THR A 21 12.59 6.68 -4.53
N ARG A 22 12.05 5.78 -3.71
CA ARG A 22 11.62 4.43 -4.13
C ARG A 22 10.47 4.46 -5.15
N LEU A 23 9.55 5.39 -5.00
CA LEU A 23 8.37 5.53 -5.84
C LEU A 23 8.53 6.56 -6.97
N GLY A 24 9.61 7.36 -6.97
CA GLY A 24 9.80 8.43 -7.95
C GLY A 24 8.76 9.55 -7.83
N VAL A 25 8.26 9.80 -6.62
CA VAL A 25 7.24 10.82 -6.33
C VAL A 25 7.84 11.95 -5.53
N ALA A 26 7.39 13.19 -5.78
CA ALA A 26 7.85 14.32 -5.02
C ALA A 26 7.32 14.27 -3.58
N ALA A 27 8.21 14.48 -2.61
CA ALA A 27 7.80 14.63 -1.22
C ALA A 27 6.88 15.86 -1.08
N ARG A 28 5.83 15.75 -0.26
CA ARG A 28 4.93 16.87 0.05
C ARG A 28 4.77 17.07 1.56
N PRO A 29 4.30 18.24 2.02
CA PRO A 29 4.08 18.48 3.43
C PRO A 29 3.05 17.53 4.04
N VAL A 30 3.38 16.98 5.21
CA VAL A 30 2.49 16.13 6.02
C VAL A 30 2.39 16.70 7.43
N SER A 31 1.17 16.77 7.95
CA SER A 31 0.89 17.13 9.33
C SER A 31 0.76 15.87 10.17
N LEU A 32 1.62 15.72 11.17
CA LEU A 32 1.60 14.59 12.08
C LEU A 32 0.86 14.95 13.39
N ARG A 33 -0.05 14.08 13.81
CA ARG A 33 -0.75 14.16 15.09
C ARG A 33 -0.47 12.89 15.91
N ILE A 34 -0.01 13.06 17.14
CA ILE A 34 0.22 11.94 18.06
C ILE A 34 -1.01 11.78 18.94
N ALA A 35 -1.69 10.64 18.84
CA ALA A 35 -2.83 10.27 19.68
C ALA A 35 -2.35 9.60 20.97
N GLY A 36 -3.08 9.81 22.06
CA GLY A 36 -2.95 9.01 23.28
C GLY A 36 -3.88 7.80 23.25
N GLY A 37 -3.57 6.77 24.05
CA GLY A 37 -4.39 5.55 24.18
C GLY A 37 -4.11 4.48 23.12
N ALA A 38 -4.96 3.45 23.07
CA ALA A 38 -4.85 2.33 22.13
C ALA A 38 -5.30 2.75 20.72
N PHE A 39 -4.43 3.51 20.04
CA PHE A 39 -4.62 3.97 18.67
C PHE A 39 -3.45 3.47 17.82
N TYR A 40 -3.71 2.88 16.66
CA TYR A 40 -2.64 2.39 15.80
C TYR A 40 -2.16 3.51 14.88
N ALA A 41 -2.76 3.63 13.70
CA ALA A 41 -2.56 4.76 12.81
C ALA A 41 -3.79 5.03 11.95
N ARG A 42 -3.87 6.24 11.39
CA ARG A 42 -4.84 6.63 10.38
C ARG A 42 -4.31 7.80 9.56
N THR A 43 -4.34 7.66 8.25
CA THR A 43 -4.13 8.77 7.32
C THR A 43 -5.45 9.36 6.86
N LYS A 44 -5.54 10.70 6.93
CA LYS A 44 -6.51 11.49 6.17
C LYS A 44 -5.78 12.08 4.96
N ILE A 45 -6.14 11.58 3.78
CA ILE A 45 -5.66 12.11 2.51
C ILE A 45 -6.35 13.44 2.26
N ASN A 46 -5.59 14.54 2.30
CA ASN A 46 -6.06 15.84 1.83
C ASN A 46 -5.39 16.11 0.47
N TRP A 47 -6.17 16.60 -0.49
CA TRP A 47 -5.65 16.96 -1.81
C TRP A 47 -4.85 18.27 -1.72
N PRO A 48 -3.76 18.44 -2.50
CA PRO A 48 -3.05 19.71 -2.55
C PRO A 48 -4.00 20.88 -2.82
N PRO A 49 -3.79 22.05 -2.19
CA PRO A 49 -2.59 22.43 -1.42
C PRO A 49 -2.58 21.98 0.05
N ASP A 50 -3.67 21.40 0.56
CA ASP A 50 -3.77 21.07 1.98
C ASP A 50 -2.78 19.97 2.37
N PRO A 51 -2.11 20.05 3.53
CA PRO A 51 -1.20 19.01 3.98
C PRO A 51 -2.01 17.74 4.28
N ALA A 52 -1.52 16.58 3.84
CA ALA A 52 -2.08 15.30 4.29
C ALA A 52 -1.86 15.17 5.81
N VAL A 53 -2.79 14.51 6.51
CA VAL A 53 -2.73 14.40 7.97
C VAL A 53 -2.57 12.94 8.35
N ILE A 54 -1.50 12.62 9.06
CA ILE A 54 -1.33 11.31 9.69
C ILE A 54 -1.61 11.47 11.18
N THR A 55 -2.48 10.63 11.71
CA THR A 55 -2.63 10.43 13.15
C THR A 55 -2.06 9.07 13.50
N LEU A 56 -1.25 8.97 14.56
CA LEU A 56 -0.67 7.69 15.02
C LEU A 56 -0.36 7.74 16.52
N SER A 57 -0.21 6.59 17.17
CA SER A 57 0.31 6.55 18.55
C SER A 57 1.82 6.76 18.60
N GLU A 58 2.36 7.03 19.78
CA GLU A 58 3.82 7.11 19.96
C GLU A 58 4.51 5.77 19.64
N GLU A 59 3.85 4.63 19.87
CA GLU A 59 4.37 3.32 19.49
C GLU A 59 4.47 3.19 17.96
N SER A 60 3.37 3.46 17.25
CA SER A 60 3.33 3.42 15.78
C SER A 60 4.26 4.45 15.11
N LEU A 61 4.68 5.51 15.80
CA LEU A 61 5.71 6.42 15.29
C LEU A 61 7.08 5.72 15.17
N ASN A 62 7.37 4.80 16.09
CA ASN A 62 8.64 4.07 16.12
C ASN A 62 8.56 2.76 15.31
N ASP A 63 7.35 2.31 14.97
CA ASP A 63 7.11 1.22 14.02
C ASP A 63 7.30 1.73 12.57
N ARG A 64 8.51 1.50 12.03
CA ARG A 64 8.89 2.00 10.70
C ARG A 64 7.99 1.47 9.57
N PRO A 65 7.64 0.18 9.51
CA PRO A 65 6.67 -0.35 8.55
C PRO A 65 5.33 0.41 8.54
N VAL A 66 4.72 0.61 9.72
CA VAL A 66 3.44 1.31 9.85
C VAL A 66 3.58 2.77 9.42
N LEU A 67 4.63 3.44 9.91
CA LEU A 67 4.89 4.82 9.53
C LEU A 67 5.09 4.95 8.00
N ALA A 68 5.81 4.02 7.38
CA ALA A 68 6.04 4.03 5.95
C ALA A 68 4.77 3.78 5.13
N HIS A 69 3.92 2.85 5.59
CA HIS A 69 2.59 2.60 5.02
C HIS A 69 1.74 3.89 5.02
N GLU A 70 1.61 4.55 6.17
CA GLU A 70 0.80 5.76 6.31
C GLU A 70 1.37 6.97 5.53
N LEU A 71 2.70 7.11 5.50
CA LEU A 71 3.36 8.14 4.68
C LEU A 71 3.16 7.89 3.18
N THR A 72 3.04 6.63 2.76
CA THR A 72 2.80 6.29 1.34
C THR A 72 1.42 6.79 0.88
N HIS A 73 0.38 6.63 1.71
CA HIS A 73 -0.95 7.20 1.44
C HIS A 73 -0.92 8.72 1.24
N CYS A 74 0.02 9.42 1.89
CA CYS A 74 0.21 10.86 1.71
C CYS A 74 0.90 11.22 0.39
N LEU A 75 1.86 10.40 -0.04
CA LEU A 75 2.69 10.65 -1.23
C LEU A 75 2.03 10.22 -2.54
N VAL A 76 1.22 9.16 -2.50
CA VAL A 76 0.49 8.64 -3.66
C VAL A 76 -1.01 8.75 -3.42
N PRO A 77 -1.57 9.98 -3.39
CA PRO A 77 -2.98 10.16 -3.12
C PRO A 77 -3.81 9.62 -4.29
N THR A 78 -4.71 8.68 -4.01
CA THR A 78 -5.60 8.08 -5.03
C THR A 78 -6.97 7.76 -4.45
N ARG A 79 -7.99 7.72 -5.31
CA ARG A 79 -9.35 7.27 -4.95
C ARG A 79 -9.55 5.77 -5.11
N SER A 80 -8.58 5.09 -5.71
CA SER A 80 -8.53 3.64 -5.77
C SER A 80 -8.04 3.09 -4.43
N LEU A 81 -8.91 2.40 -3.68
CA LEU A 81 -8.46 1.73 -2.45
C LEU A 81 -7.46 0.62 -2.77
N PHE A 82 -7.68 -0.11 -3.85
CA PHE A 82 -6.76 -1.13 -4.33
C PHE A 82 -5.34 -0.59 -4.55
N LEU A 83 -5.18 0.55 -5.22
CA LEU A 83 -3.85 1.12 -5.46
C LEU A 83 -3.29 1.80 -4.21
N ALA A 84 -4.13 2.52 -3.45
CA ALA A 84 -3.70 3.14 -2.19
C ALA A 84 -3.08 2.10 -1.25
N GLU A 85 -3.83 1.03 -0.98
CA GLU A 85 -3.39 -0.04 -0.09
C GLU A 85 -2.31 -0.91 -0.74
N GLY A 86 -2.31 -1.07 -2.07
CA GLY A 86 -1.25 -1.79 -2.77
C GLY A 86 0.12 -1.11 -2.63
N PHE A 87 0.20 0.21 -2.86
CA PHE A 87 1.44 0.95 -2.65
C PHE A 87 1.84 0.97 -1.17
N ALA A 88 0.91 1.27 -0.27
CA ALA A 88 1.20 1.41 1.15
C ALA A 88 1.64 0.08 1.78
N THR A 89 0.97 -1.03 1.45
CA THR A 89 1.34 -2.38 1.90
C THR A 89 2.70 -2.81 1.35
N LEU A 90 2.96 -2.59 0.05
CA LEU A 90 4.26 -2.91 -0.56
C LEU A 90 5.40 -2.18 0.15
N ILE A 91 5.27 -0.87 0.33
CA ILE A 91 6.30 -0.05 0.98
C ILE A 91 6.45 -0.43 2.46
N GLY A 92 5.36 -0.65 3.18
CA GLY A 92 5.40 -1.12 4.57
C GLY A 92 6.19 -2.43 4.71
N ALA A 93 5.93 -3.40 3.83
CA ALA A 93 6.65 -4.68 3.81
C ALA A 93 8.14 -4.50 3.47
N GLU A 94 8.49 -3.66 2.49
CA GLU A 94 9.90 -3.37 2.14
C GLU A 94 10.67 -2.75 3.32
N PHE A 95 10.04 -1.90 4.13
CA PHE A 95 10.66 -1.30 5.31
C PHE A 95 10.86 -2.28 6.48
N ARG A 96 10.05 -3.33 6.56
CA ARG A 96 10.24 -4.43 7.51
C ARG A 96 11.30 -5.41 7.04
N GLY A 97 11.31 -5.71 5.74
CA GLY A 97 12.01 -6.84 5.16
C GLY A 97 11.16 -8.12 5.09
N ASP A 98 9.88 -8.07 5.49
CA ASP A 98 8.92 -9.16 5.34
C ASP A 98 7.44 -8.68 5.31
N CYS A 99 6.49 -9.58 5.03
CA CYS A 99 5.04 -9.33 5.12
C CYS A 99 4.32 -10.07 6.27
N SER A 100 5.04 -10.44 7.33
CA SER A 100 4.55 -11.36 8.36
C SER A 100 3.38 -10.82 9.21
N ASP A 101 3.34 -9.53 9.55
CA ASP A 101 2.18 -8.95 10.28
C ASP A 101 0.87 -8.91 9.47
N PHE A 102 0.92 -9.23 8.17
CA PHE A 102 -0.29 -9.48 7.39
C PHE A 102 -0.86 -10.90 7.63
N PHE A 103 -0.30 -11.62 8.62
CA PHE A 103 -0.71 -12.95 9.10
C PHE A 103 -0.50 -14.08 8.11
N PHE A 104 0.56 -13.96 7.31
CA PHE A 104 1.08 -15.06 6.51
C PHE A 104 2.49 -15.35 7.03
N ASP A 105 2.86 -16.61 7.23
CA ASP A 105 4.24 -17.01 7.57
C ASP A 105 5.20 -16.79 6.38
N CYS A 106 4.72 -16.13 5.31
CA CYS A 106 5.43 -15.69 4.13
C CYS A 106 6.26 -14.45 4.43
N THR A 107 7.51 -14.46 3.95
CA THR A 107 8.39 -13.28 4.00
C THR A 107 8.19 -12.34 2.81
N ASP A 108 7.50 -12.77 1.75
CA ASP A 108 7.30 -11.97 0.54
C ASP A 108 5.84 -11.96 0.07
N VAL A 109 5.37 -10.80 -0.42
CA VAL A 109 3.98 -10.64 -0.90
C VAL A 109 3.68 -11.53 -2.10
N ASP A 110 4.65 -11.79 -2.98
CA ASP A 110 4.48 -12.68 -4.12
C ASP A 110 4.40 -14.14 -3.66
N ASP A 111 5.12 -14.52 -2.59
CA ASP A 111 5.06 -15.85 -1.97
C ASP A 111 3.68 -16.09 -1.37
N ALA A 112 3.14 -15.11 -0.64
CA ALA A 112 1.79 -15.18 -0.10
C ALA A 112 0.73 -15.27 -1.21
N VAL A 113 0.79 -14.46 -2.28
CA VAL A 113 -0.15 -14.58 -3.41
C VAL A 113 -0.08 -15.97 -4.06
N ARG A 114 1.11 -16.58 -4.14
CA ARG A 114 1.27 -17.95 -4.68
C ARG A 114 0.67 -19.00 -3.76
N ALA A 115 0.95 -18.93 -2.46
CA ALA A 115 0.45 -19.87 -1.46
C ALA A 115 -1.09 -19.86 -1.38
N TYR A 116 -1.70 -18.69 -1.52
CA TYR A 116 -3.14 -18.50 -1.36
C TYR A 116 -3.90 -18.27 -2.68
N ARG A 117 -3.28 -18.56 -3.83
CA ARG A 117 -3.83 -18.28 -5.16
C ARG A 117 -5.31 -18.68 -5.36
N PRO A 118 -5.77 -19.88 -4.92
CA PRO A 118 -7.17 -20.28 -5.11
C PRO A 118 -8.19 -19.48 -4.27
N GLN A 119 -7.72 -18.75 -3.27
CA GLN A 119 -8.53 -17.98 -2.31
C GLN A 119 -8.47 -16.47 -2.56
N LEU A 120 -7.71 -16.04 -3.57
CA LEU A 120 -7.58 -14.62 -3.90
C LEU A 120 -8.92 -14.06 -4.38
N PRO A 121 -9.33 -12.89 -3.89
CA PRO A 121 -10.42 -12.15 -4.51
C PRO A 121 -10.11 -11.84 -5.99
N PRO A 122 -11.11 -11.82 -6.89
CA PRO A 122 -10.88 -11.46 -8.28
C PRO A 122 -10.32 -10.04 -8.43
N LEU A 123 -9.32 -9.85 -9.28
CA LEU A 123 -8.69 -8.53 -9.48
C LEU A 123 -9.70 -7.45 -9.85
N ARG A 124 -10.71 -7.79 -10.67
CA ARG A 124 -11.77 -6.86 -11.08
C ARG A 124 -12.60 -6.34 -9.90
N GLU A 125 -12.80 -7.16 -8.86
CA GLU A 125 -13.62 -6.83 -7.70
C GLU A 125 -12.81 -5.97 -6.74
N MET A 126 -11.57 -6.35 -6.46
CA MET A 126 -10.64 -5.53 -5.68
C MET A 126 -10.41 -4.16 -6.36
N ALA A 127 -10.16 -4.14 -7.66
CA ALA A 127 -9.94 -2.90 -8.40
C ALA A 127 -11.18 -1.99 -8.43
N ALA A 128 -12.39 -2.53 -8.28
CA ALA A 128 -13.61 -1.73 -8.21
C ALA A 128 -13.85 -1.09 -6.84
N GLU A 129 -13.04 -1.41 -5.81
CA GLU A 129 -13.20 -0.89 -4.47
C GLU A 129 -13.03 0.64 -4.42
N THR A 130 -14.01 1.29 -3.79
CA THR A 130 -14.03 2.72 -3.52
C THR A 130 -14.17 2.97 -2.03
N PRO A 131 -13.88 4.19 -1.55
CA PRO A 131 -14.15 4.60 -0.18
C PRO A 131 -15.61 4.40 0.29
N ASP A 132 -16.57 4.16 -0.60
CA ASP A 132 -17.97 3.93 -0.24
C ASP A 132 -18.35 2.44 -0.24
N SER A 133 -17.58 1.57 -0.90
CA SER A 133 -17.88 0.13 -1.00
C SER A 133 -17.02 -0.76 -0.09
N ARG A 134 -15.79 -0.34 0.24
CA ARG A 134 -14.81 -0.96 1.20
C ARG A 134 -15.14 -2.39 1.64
N PHE A 135 -15.17 -3.36 0.74
CA PHE A 135 -15.45 -4.73 1.15
C PHE A 135 -14.14 -5.42 1.49
N TYR A 136 -13.21 -5.41 0.54
CA TYR A 136 -11.88 -5.98 0.63
C TYR A 136 -10.86 -5.06 1.31
N PHE A 137 -11.10 -3.75 1.38
CA PHE A 137 -10.23 -2.78 2.05
C PHE A 137 -10.93 -2.09 3.24
N ASP A 138 -11.52 -2.90 4.13
CA ASP A 138 -12.11 -2.44 5.40
C ASP A 138 -11.24 -2.81 6.60
N VAL A 139 -10.77 -1.78 7.30
CA VAL A 139 -9.99 -1.91 8.54
C VAL A 139 -10.77 -2.68 9.62
N ALA A 140 -12.10 -2.52 9.70
CA ALA A 140 -12.91 -3.26 10.67
C ALA A 140 -12.91 -4.78 10.41
N ARG A 141 -12.69 -5.16 9.15
CA ARG A 141 -12.61 -6.55 8.68
C ARG A 141 -11.19 -7.01 8.41
N SER A 142 -10.17 -6.25 8.83
CA SER A 142 -8.75 -6.60 8.67
C SER A 142 -8.34 -7.91 9.34
N HIS A 143 -9.20 -8.46 10.21
CA HIS A 143 -9.02 -9.78 10.79
C HIS A 143 -9.49 -10.94 9.90
N MET A 144 -10.25 -10.66 8.84
CA MET A 144 -10.76 -11.66 7.90
C MET A 144 -9.72 -11.99 6.82
N LEU A 145 -9.64 -13.25 6.43
CA LEU A 145 -8.64 -13.75 5.48
C LEU A 145 -8.77 -13.11 4.08
N ASP A 146 -9.99 -12.97 3.57
CA ASP A 146 -10.29 -12.37 2.27
C ASP A 146 -9.79 -10.91 2.17
N VAL A 147 -10.00 -10.14 3.23
CA VAL A 147 -9.49 -8.76 3.36
C VAL A 147 -7.97 -8.77 3.37
N ARG A 148 -7.34 -9.57 4.23
CA ARG A 148 -5.85 -9.65 4.29
C ARG A 148 -5.24 -10.06 2.95
N LEU A 149 -5.82 -11.05 2.28
CA LEU A 149 -5.40 -11.48 0.95
C LEU A 149 -5.55 -10.36 -0.08
N ALA A 150 -6.56 -9.49 0.03
CA ALA A 150 -6.70 -8.35 -0.87
C ALA A 150 -5.57 -7.33 -0.71
N TYR A 151 -5.13 -7.02 0.52
CA TYR A 151 -3.99 -6.12 0.76
C TYR A 151 -2.70 -6.69 0.15
N VAL A 152 -2.44 -7.98 0.35
CA VAL A 152 -1.24 -8.65 -0.17
C VAL A 152 -1.29 -8.79 -1.70
N ALA A 153 -2.46 -9.15 -2.25
CA ALA A 153 -2.70 -9.18 -3.68
C ALA A 153 -2.47 -7.82 -4.33
N ALA A 154 -2.98 -6.75 -3.70
CA ALA A 154 -2.76 -5.39 -4.17
C ALA A 154 -1.28 -5.00 -4.16
N ALA A 155 -0.53 -5.36 -3.12
CA ALA A 155 0.90 -5.10 -3.03
C ALA A 155 1.71 -5.85 -4.09
N SER A 156 1.45 -7.15 -4.26
CA SER A 156 2.08 -7.97 -5.31
C SER A 156 1.74 -7.45 -6.70
N PHE A 157 0.48 -7.07 -6.94
CA PHE A 157 0.05 -6.48 -8.20
C PHE A 157 0.80 -5.18 -8.49
N VAL A 158 0.85 -4.27 -7.52
CA VAL A 158 1.56 -2.98 -7.66
C VAL A 158 3.04 -3.21 -7.92
N ARG A 159 3.68 -4.13 -7.18
CA ARG A 159 5.08 -4.52 -7.41
C ARG A 159 5.30 -4.97 -8.84
N TRP A 160 4.51 -5.94 -9.31
CA TRP A 160 4.60 -6.42 -10.68
C TRP A 160 4.36 -5.28 -11.68
N TRP A 161 3.35 -4.44 -11.46
CA TRP A 161 3.02 -3.38 -12.39
C TRP A 161 4.11 -2.31 -12.47
N MET A 162 4.76 -1.96 -11.36
CA MET A 162 5.91 -1.06 -11.36
C MET A 162 7.08 -1.60 -12.20
N THR A 163 7.22 -2.92 -12.38
CA THR A 163 8.21 -3.47 -13.33
C THR A 163 7.83 -3.24 -14.80
N GLN A 164 6.53 -3.13 -15.09
CA GLN A 164 6.01 -2.87 -16.43
C GLN A 164 5.92 -1.37 -16.72
N THR A 165 5.74 -0.55 -15.69
CA THR A 165 5.57 0.90 -15.75
C THR A 165 6.29 1.53 -14.55
N PRO A 166 7.60 1.80 -14.66
CA PRO A 166 8.41 2.30 -13.54
C PRO A 166 7.95 3.65 -12.97
N ASP A 167 7.26 4.46 -13.77
CA ASP A 167 6.67 5.74 -13.38
C ASP A 167 5.20 5.62 -12.93
N LEU A 168 4.72 4.41 -12.63
CA LEU A 168 3.32 4.16 -12.22
C LEU A 168 2.92 5.03 -11.03
N ALA A 169 3.73 5.05 -9.96
CA ALA A 169 3.41 5.79 -8.75
C ALA A 169 3.33 7.30 -9.03
N SER A 170 4.25 7.86 -9.82
CA SER A 170 4.20 9.25 -10.28
C SER A 170 2.94 9.52 -11.09
N ARG A 171 2.60 8.65 -12.05
CA ARG A 171 1.36 8.79 -12.85
C ARG A 171 0.10 8.71 -12.00
N VAL A 172 0.08 7.85 -10.97
CA VAL A 172 -1.07 7.74 -10.06
C VAL A 172 -1.15 8.96 -9.15
N ALA A 173 -0.02 9.46 -8.66
CA ALA A 173 0.03 10.67 -7.83
C ALA A 173 -0.35 11.94 -8.61
N ASP A 174 -0.02 12.01 -9.91
CA ASP A 174 -0.32 13.15 -10.78
C ASP A 174 -1.74 13.10 -11.37
N LYS A 175 -2.32 11.90 -11.53
CA LYS A 175 -3.68 11.74 -12.06
C LYS A 175 -4.70 11.89 -10.95
N ASP A 176 -5.26 13.08 -10.86
CA ASP A 176 -6.41 13.38 -10.01
C ASP A 176 -7.52 12.32 -10.17
N CYS A 177 -7.74 11.57 -9.09
CA CYS A 177 -9.06 11.04 -8.71
C CYS A 177 -9.72 9.96 -9.59
N ALA A 178 -9.05 9.38 -10.58
CA ALA A 178 -9.65 8.29 -11.37
C ALA A 178 -9.81 7.00 -10.51
N PRO A 179 -11.01 6.39 -10.44
CA PRO A 179 -11.20 5.08 -9.81
C PRO A 179 -10.29 4.01 -10.44
N ALA A 180 -9.90 2.96 -9.69
CA ALA A 180 -9.01 1.94 -10.23
C ALA A 180 -9.50 1.25 -11.52
N PRO A 181 -10.80 1.02 -11.77
CA PRO A 181 -11.25 0.45 -13.04
C PRO A 181 -10.97 1.40 -14.20
N VAL A 182 -11.13 2.71 -13.96
CA VAL A 182 -10.77 3.74 -14.94
C VAL A 182 -9.26 3.78 -15.14
N LEU A 183 -8.45 3.63 -14.09
CA LEU A 183 -7.00 3.53 -14.25
C LEU A 183 -6.59 2.26 -15.01
N MET A 184 -7.25 1.13 -14.77
CA MET A 184 -7.01 -0.09 -15.52
C MET A 184 -7.30 0.10 -17.01
N ASP A 185 -8.45 0.68 -17.34
CA ASP A 185 -8.86 0.90 -18.73
C ASP A 185 -8.06 2.02 -19.42
N THR A 186 -7.73 3.11 -18.70
CA THR A 186 -7.09 4.32 -19.28
C THR A 186 -5.57 4.32 -19.20
N VAL A 187 -4.97 3.74 -18.16
CA VAL A 187 -3.51 3.64 -18.01
C VAL A 187 -2.99 2.39 -18.71
N PHE A 188 -3.69 1.26 -18.59
CA PHE A 188 -3.16 -0.01 -19.05
C PHE A 188 -3.70 -0.44 -20.42
N LYS A 189 -4.82 0.14 -20.88
CA LYS A 189 -5.42 -0.10 -22.21
C LYS A 189 -5.62 -1.59 -22.52
N GLN A 190 -5.87 -2.40 -21.49
CA GLN A 190 -6.05 -3.85 -21.58
C GLN A 190 -7.22 -4.29 -20.70
N PRO A 191 -8.01 -5.30 -21.09
CA PRO A 191 -9.04 -5.87 -20.24
C PRO A 191 -8.45 -6.38 -18.92
N VAL A 192 -9.12 -6.10 -17.80
CA VAL A 192 -8.66 -6.47 -16.44
C VAL A 192 -8.34 -7.96 -16.33
N GLY A 193 -9.11 -8.85 -16.95
CA GLY A 193 -8.81 -10.29 -16.92
C GLY A 193 -7.47 -10.66 -17.59
N LYS A 194 -7.11 -10.00 -18.70
CA LYS A 194 -5.79 -10.23 -19.34
C LYS A 194 -4.65 -9.71 -18.47
N ILE A 195 -4.89 -8.62 -17.73
CA ILE A 195 -3.94 -8.06 -16.78
C ILE A 195 -3.73 -9.03 -15.61
N GLU A 196 -4.81 -9.56 -15.06
CA GLU A 196 -4.81 -10.56 -13.99
C GLU A 196 -4.05 -11.81 -14.41
N ASP A 197 -4.34 -12.36 -15.59
CA ASP A 197 -3.63 -13.52 -16.12
C ASP A 197 -2.13 -13.28 -16.22
N ARG A 198 -1.71 -12.14 -16.78
CA ARG A 198 -0.29 -11.78 -16.93
C ARG A 198 0.41 -11.61 -15.59
N TRP A 199 -0.24 -10.96 -14.64
CA TRP A 199 0.27 -10.79 -13.28
C TRP A 199 0.46 -12.16 -12.63
N LEU A 200 -0.58 -12.98 -12.58
CA LEU A 200 -0.53 -14.30 -11.95
C LEU A 200 0.42 -15.27 -12.66
N SER A 201 0.61 -15.15 -13.97
CA SER A 201 1.63 -15.88 -14.72
C SER A 201 3.04 -15.43 -14.38
N SER A 202 3.26 -14.15 -14.05
CA SER A 202 4.58 -13.65 -13.63
C SER A 202 5.04 -14.27 -12.31
N LEU A 203 4.09 -14.62 -11.45
CA LEU A 203 4.31 -15.30 -10.17
C LEU A 203 4.61 -16.81 -10.33
N ALA A 204 4.42 -17.39 -11.52
CA ALA A 204 4.65 -18.81 -11.74
C ALA A 204 6.13 -19.23 -11.79
N ARG A 205 7.07 -18.29 -11.63
CA ARG A 205 8.49 -18.66 -11.47
C ARG A 205 8.67 -19.44 -10.16
N PRO A 206 9.49 -20.52 -10.18
CA PRO A 206 9.67 -21.35 -8.99
C PRO A 206 10.14 -20.48 -7.84
N ALA A 207 9.51 -20.65 -6.67
CA ALA A 207 10.03 -20.08 -5.42
C ALA A 207 11.51 -20.47 -5.33
N GLY A 208 12.38 -19.52 -5.01
CA GLY A 208 13.72 -19.88 -4.58
C GLY A 208 13.55 -20.93 -3.47
N ALA A 209 14.14 -22.11 -3.67
CA ALA A 209 13.97 -23.24 -2.77
C ALA A 209 14.36 -22.81 -1.34
N GLY A 210 13.39 -22.82 -0.42
CA GLY A 210 13.66 -22.77 1.01
C GLY A 210 13.21 -21.55 1.82
N MET A 211 12.38 -20.65 1.29
CA MET A 211 11.71 -19.69 2.18
C MET A 211 10.35 -20.24 2.65
N PRO A 212 10.06 -20.19 3.96
CA PRO A 212 8.74 -20.59 4.47
C PRO A 212 7.63 -19.70 3.90
N CYS A 213 6.43 -20.28 3.80
CA CYS A 213 5.15 -19.61 3.57
C CYS A 213 4.30 -19.69 4.83
#